data_AF-A0A5K1EW54-F1
#
_entry.id   AF-A0A5K1EW54-F1
#
_cell.length_a   1.000
_cell.length_b   1.000
_cell.length_c   1.000
_cell.angle_alpha   90.00
_cell.angle_beta   90.00
_cell.angle_gamma   90.00
#
_symmetry.space_group_name_H-M   'P 1'
#
loop_
_entity.id
_entity.type
_entity.pdbx_description
1 polymer ?
#
loop_
_entity_poly.entity_id
_entity_poly.type
_entity_poly.pdbx_seq_one_letter_code
_entity_poly.pdbx_strand_id
1 'polypeptide(L)' 'MTWNTMICGYAQNGHGIEAISLFDHMYVNNVALESVAFVSDVQACSLLGSLAKGKWIHHKLIA' A
#
# COMPACT_ATOMS: atom_id res chain seq x y z
N MET A 1 4.59 11.62 -5.89
CA MET A 1 4.96 12.04 -4.51
C MET A 1 3.75 12.18 -3.59
N THR A 2 2.68 12.90 -3.97
CA THR A 2 1.50 13.14 -3.09
C THR A 2 0.81 11.85 -2.59
N TRP A 3 0.65 10.85 -3.45
CA TRP A 3 -0.01 9.60 -3.08
C TRP A 3 0.78 8.76 -2.08
N ASN A 4 2.10 8.67 -2.25
CA ASN A 4 2.97 7.96 -1.29
C ASN A 4 2.86 8.59 0.10
N THR A 5 2.87 9.93 0.18
CA THR A 5 2.68 10.65 1.45
C THR A 5 1.32 10.34 2.07
N MET A 6 0.25 10.26 1.27
CA MET A 6 -1.08 9.89 1.76
C MET A 6 -1.16 8.43 2.23
N ILE A 7 -0.61 7.47 1.48
CA ILE A 7 -0.57 6.04 1.86
C ILE A 7 0.23 5.86 3.15
N CYS A 8 1.42 6.45 3.25
CA CYS A 8 2.22 6.46 4.47
C CYS A 8 1.44 7.04 5.65
N GLY A 9 0.81 8.20 5.44
CA GLY A 9 0.03 8.88 6.48
C GLY A 9 -1.14 8.03 6.98
N TYR A 10 -1.89 7.41 6.09
CA TYR A 10 -2.98 6.50 6.47
C TYR A 10 -2.45 5.26 7.21
N ALA A 11 -1.42 4.61 6.69
CA ALA A 11 -0.81 3.43 7.32
C ALA A 11 -0.27 3.72 8.72
N GLN A 12 0.43 4.85 8.90
CA GLN A 12 1.00 5.25 10.19
C GLN A 12 -0.06 5.63 11.24
N ASN A 13 -1.21 6.14 10.80
CA ASN A 13 -2.31 6.52 11.69
C ASN A 13 -3.33 5.39 11.92
N GLY A 14 -3.02 4.16 11.51
CA GLY A 14 -3.91 2.99 11.71
C GLY A 14 -5.08 2.91 10.73
N HIS A 15 -5.15 3.80 9.75
CA HIS A 15 -6.14 3.81 8.66
C HIS A 15 -5.70 2.88 7.52
N GLY A 16 -5.48 1.60 7.85
CA GLY A 16 -4.93 0.64 6.90
C GLY A 16 -5.83 0.40 5.68
N ILE A 17 -7.15 0.50 5.84
CA ILE A 17 -8.12 0.25 4.76
C ILE A 17 -8.04 1.37 3.73
N GLU A 18 -7.92 2.61 4.19
CA GLU A 18 -7.76 3.81 3.37
C GLU A 18 -6.43 3.79 2.62
N ALA A 19 -5.34 3.41 3.31
CA ALA A 19 -4.03 3.23 2.68
C ALA A 19 -4.09 2.23 1.51
N ILE A 20 -4.73 1.09 1.77
CA ILE A 20 -4.92 0.01 0.80
C ILE A 20 -5.79 0.44 -0.38
N SER A 21 -6.90 1.12 -0.12
CA SER A 21 -7.82 1.60 -1.17
C SER A 21 -7.13 2.61 -2.09
N LEU A 22 -6.32 3.49 -1.50
CA LEU A 22 -5.55 4.49 -2.24
C LEU A 22 -4.45 3.85 -3.10
N PHE A 23 -3.79 2.81 -2.58
CA PHE A 23 -2.82 2.00 -3.32
C PHE A 23 -3.48 1.32 -4.54
N ASP A 24 -4.63 0.66 -4.34
CA ASP A 24 -5.37 0.02 -5.44
C ASP A 24 -5.76 1.04 -6.52
N HIS A 25 -6.21 2.23 -6.12
CA HIS A 25 -6.55 3.30 -7.07
C HIS A 25 -5.34 3.77 -7.87
N MET A 26 -4.17 3.96 -7.24
CA MET A 26 -2.92 4.27 -7.96
C MET A 26 -2.56 3.18 -8.97
N TYR A 27 -2.67 1.93 -8.55
CA TYR A 27 -2.33 0.77 -9.37
C TYR A 27 -3.22 0.69 -10.62
N VAL A 28 -4.54 0.82 -10.46
CA VAL A 28 -5.51 0.80 -11.58
C VAL A 28 -5.27 1.95 -12.57
N ASN A 29 -4.82 3.11 -12.09
CA ASN A 29 -4.53 4.27 -12.94
C ASN A 29 -3.13 4.23 -13.58
N ASN A 30 -2.38 3.13 -13.46
CA ASN A 30 -0.99 3.01 -13.94
C ASN A 30 -0.07 4.14 -13.45
N VAL A 31 -0.36 4.69 -12.26
CA VAL A 31 0.52 5.69 -11.65
C VAL A 31 1.75 4.94 -11.14
N ALA A 32 2.94 5.42 -11.50
CA ALA A 32 4.20 4.83 -11.05
C ALA A 32 4.23 4.77 -9.51
N LEU A 33 4.15 3.55 -8.98
CA LEU A 33 4.30 3.26 -7.57
C LEU A 33 5.80 3.19 -7.26
N GLU A 34 6.26 4.01 -6.34
CA GLU A 34 7.62 3.87 -5.83
C GLU A 34 7.67 2.85 -4.70
N SER A 35 8.86 2.29 -4.45
CA SER A 35 9.12 1.30 -3.41
C SER A 35 8.53 1.65 -2.04
N VAL A 36 8.47 2.95 -1.70
CA VAL A 36 7.90 3.41 -0.43
C VAL A 36 6.40 3.13 -0.30
N ALA A 37 5.62 3.20 -1.39
CA ALA A 37 4.18 2.91 -1.36
C ALA A 37 3.93 1.44 -1.01
N PHE A 38 4.72 0.54 -1.61
CA PHE A 38 4.62 -0.88 -1.32
C PHE A 38 5.00 -1.22 0.12
N VAL A 39 6.04 -0.59 0.68
CA VAL A 39 6.42 -0.79 2.08
C VAL A 39 5.30 -0.35 3.02
N SER A 40 4.69 0.81 2.75
CA SER A 40 3.55 1.30 3.54
C SER A 40 2.33 0.39 3.43
N ASP A 41 2.08 -0.20 2.27
CA ASP A 41 0.93 -1.08 2.06
C ASP A 41 1.15 -2.46 2.71
N VAL A 42 2.39 -2.97 2.74
CA VAL A 42 2.76 -4.16 3.54
C VAL A 42 2.62 -3.89 5.04
N GLN A 43 2.99 -2.69 5.51
CA GLN A 43 2.78 -2.26 6.89
C GLN A 43 1.29 -2.23 7.24
N ALA A 44 0.45 -1.66 6.37
CA ALA A 44 -1.00 -1.64 6.53
C ALA A 44 -1.59 -3.07 6.57
N CYS A 45 -1.11 -3.97 5.72
CA CYS A 45 -1.51 -5.38 5.74
C CYS A 45 -1.17 -6.05 7.07
N SER A 46 0.00 -5.72 7.64
CA SER A 46 0.44 -6.27 8.93
C SER A 46 -0.43 -5.76 10.08
N LEU A 47 -0.80 -4.47 10.06
CA LEU A 47 -1.70 -3.87 11.05
C LEU A 47 -3.14 -4.42 10.97
N LEU A 48 -3.61 -4.73 9.76
CA LEU A 48 -4.96 -5.27 9.53
C LEU A 48 -5.04 -6.80 9.60
N GLY A 49 -3.92 -7.50 9.76
CA GLY A 49 -3.88 -8.96 9.70
C GLY A 49 -4.19 -9.55 8.31
N SER A 50 -4.06 -8.76 7.24
CA SER A 50 -4.42 -9.16 5.88
C SER A 50 -3.27 -9.86 5.15
N LEU A 51 -3.08 -11.15 5.44
CA LEU A 51 -2.01 -11.97 4.84
C LEU A 51 -2.16 -12.10 3.30
N ALA A 52 -3.39 -12.21 2.81
CA ALA A 52 -3.65 -12.36 1.38
C ALA A 52 -3.17 -11.15 0.58
N LYS A 53 -3.44 -9.94 1.09
CA LYS A 53 -3.02 -8.70 0.44
C LYS A 53 -1.51 -8.50 0.55
N GLY A 54 -0.91 -8.79 1.71
CA GLY A 54 0.55 -8.75 1.88
C GLY A 54 1.29 -9.65 0.88
N LYS A 55 0.80 -10.88 0.63
CA LYS A 55 1.38 -11.79 -0.38
C LYS A 55 1.25 -11.25 -1.81
N TRP A 56 0.10 -10.67 -2.15
CA TRP A 56 -0.11 -10.08 -3.47
C TRP A 56 0.85 -8.92 -3.74
N ILE A 57 1.00 -8.00 -2.77
CA ILE A 57 1.93 -6.86 -2.85
C ILE A 57 3.38 -7.35 -2.97
N HIS A 58 3.78 -8.32 -2.14
CA HIS A 58 5.12 -8.91 -2.19
C HIS A 58 5.44 -9.54 -3.55
N HIS A 59 4.49 -10.26 -4.16
CA HIS A 59 4.66 -10.83 -5.51
C HIS A 59 4.86 -9.73 -6.56
N LYS A 60 4.16 -8.61 -6.44
CA LYS A 60 4.28 -7.45 -7.35
C LYS A 60 5.58 -6.66 -7.19
N LEU A 61 6.29 -6.83 -6.07
CA LEU A 61 7.56 -6.15 -5.81
C LEU A 61 8.78 -6.90 -6.36
N ILE A 62 8.65 -8.22 -6.52
CA ILE A 62 9.74 -9.13 -6.92
C ILE A 62 9.66 -9.50 -8.41
N ALA A 63 8.51 -9.29 -9.04
CA ALA A 63 8.28 -9.49 -10.48
C ALA A 63 8.51 -8.20 -11.27
#